data_AF-M5F635-F1
#
_entry.id   AF-M5F635-F1
#
_cell.length_a   1.000
_cell.length_b   1.000
_cell.length_c   1.000
_cell.angle_alpha   90.00
_cell.angle_beta   90.00
_cell.angle_gamma   90.00
#
_symmetry.space_group_name_H-M   'P 1'
#
loop_
_entity.id
_entity.type
_entity.pdbx_description
1 polymer ?
#
loop_
_entity_poly.entity_id
_entity_poly.type
_entity_poly.pdbx_seq_one_letter_code
_entity_poly.pdbx_strand_id
1 'polypeptide(L)'
;MGVDEALDLGLATRRLPGNVESADWELLRAAAELAASPDLARRIAAKRARRARDEAEKPLAAYREEELRRMRRNFYGFDPSYHVARYNFIHKTPKSRTPVTLAVHRANADHYGP
;
A
#
# COMPACT_ATOMS: atom_id res chain seq x y z
N MET A 1 10.72 -1.49 -4.86
CA MET A 1 9.54 -2.05 -5.54
C MET A 1 9.16 -1.21 -6.73
N GLY A 2 9.16 -1.81 -7.92
CA GLY A 2 8.69 -1.22 -9.16
C GLY A 2 7.29 -1.72 -9.55
N VAL A 3 6.74 -1.23 -10.67
CA VAL A 3 5.41 -1.64 -11.16
C VAL A 3 5.37 -3.12 -11.56
N ASP A 4 6.44 -3.64 -12.16
CA ASP A 4 6.51 -5.04 -12.60
C ASP A 4 6.44 -5.99 -11.39
N GLU A 5 7.20 -5.70 -10.33
CA GLU A 5 7.16 -6.45 -9.08
C GLU A 5 5.77 -6.38 -8.40
N ALA A 6 5.07 -5.24 -8.50
CA ALA A 6 3.70 -5.12 -7.98
C ALA A 6 2.68 -5.97 -8.77
N LEU A 7 2.91 -6.18 -10.08
CA LEU A 7 2.10 -7.09 -10.90
C LEU A 7 2.38 -8.55 -10.53
N ASP A 8 3.65 -8.92 -10.37
CA ASP A 8 4.06 -10.28 -9.99
C ASP A 8 3.52 -10.69 -8.63
N LEU A 9 3.46 -9.76 -7.67
CA LEU A 9 2.89 -9.97 -6.34
C LEU A 9 1.34 -9.86 -6.30
N GLY A 10 0.70 -9.52 -7.42
CA GLY A 10 -0.76 -9.32 -7.48
C GLY A 10 -1.28 -8.10 -6.73
N LEU A 11 -0.39 -7.15 -6.38
CA LEU A 11 -0.75 -5.86 -5.76
C LEU A 11 -1.38 -4.89 -6.77
N ALA A 12 -1.00 -5.02 -8.05
CA ALA A 12 -1.58 -4.32 -9.17
C ALA A 12 -2.11 -5.31 -10.22
N THR A 13 -3.07 -4.88 -11.04
CA THR A 13 -3.69 -5.75 -12.07
C THR A 13 -3.32 -5.36 -13.49
N ARG A 14 -2.88 -4.11 -13.71
CA ARG A 14 -2.56 -3.59 -15.04
C ARG A 14 -1.60 -2.40 -14.94
N ARG A 15 -0.62 -2.36 -15.84
CA ARG A 15 0.23 -1.18 -16.08
C ARG A 15 -0.42 -0.28 -17.12
N LEU A 16 -0.48 1.02 -16.84
CA LEU A 16 -0.94 2.04 -17.78
C LEU A 16 0.26 2.77 -18.42
N PRO A 17 0.04 3.50 -19.54
CA PRO A 17 1.05 4.40 -20.12
C PRO A 17 1.63 5.38 -19.10
N GLY A 18 2.88 5.80 -19.31
CA GLY A 18 3.60 6.66 -18.37
C GLY A 18 3.19 8.13 -18.37
N ASN A 19 2.40 8.58 -19.36
CA ASN A 19 1.84 9.93 -19.38
C ASN A 19 0.38 9.91 -18.93
N VAL A 20 -0.02 10.94 -18.20
CA VAL A 20 -1.35 11.05 -17.57
C VAL A 20 -2.46 11.02 -18.62
N GLU A 21 -2.34 11.79 -19.70
CA GLU A 21 -3.39 11.87 -20.72
C GLU A 21 -3.66 10.51 -21.38
N SER A 22 -2.60 9.79 -21.80
CA SER A 22 -2.78 8.45 -22.37
C SER A 22 -3.20 7.41 -21.33
N ALA A 23 -2.81 7.57 -20.07
CA ALA A 23 -3.29 6.71 -18.99
C ALA A 23 -4.80 6.90 -18.76
N ASP A 24 -5.29 8.14 -18.78
CA ASP A 24 -6.71 8.47 -18.64
C ASP A 24 -7.52 7.92 -19.82
N TRP A 25 -7.03 8.08 -21.05
CA TRP A 25 -7.66 7.49 -22.24
C TRP A 25 -7.75 5.96 -22.13
N GLU A 26 -6.65 5.29 -21.76
CA GLU A 26 -6.64 3.84 -21.60
C GLU A 26 -7.54 3.37 -20.46
N LEU A 27 -7.61 4.13 -19.36
CA LEU A 27 -8.50 3.84 -18.23
C LEU A 27 -9.97 3.96 -18.65
N LEU A 28 -10.34 5.02 -19.36
CA LEU A 28 -11.69 5.22 -19.87
C LEU A 28 -12.08 4.11 -20.85
N ARG A 29 -11.17 3.75 -21.78
CA ARG A 29 -11.37 2.63 -22.70
C ARG A 29 -11.62 1.33 -21.94
N ALA A 30 -10.77 1.00 -20.98
CA ALA A 30 -10.90 -0.21 -20.16
C ALA A 30 -12.19 -0.24 -19.33
N ALA A 31 -12.60 0.92 -18.79
CA ALA A 31 -13.86 1.05 -18.05
C ALA A 31 -15.08 0.85 -18.97
N ALA A 32 -15.06 1.42 -20.17
CA ALA A 32 -16.12 1.26 -21.17
C ALA A 32 -16.24 -0.20 -21.63
N GLU A 33 -15.12 -0.87 -21.91
CA GLU A 33 -15.09 -2.30 -22.26
C GLU A 33 -15.66 -3.17 -21.13
N LEU A 34 -15.31 -2.88 -19.87
CA LEU A 34 -15.86 -3.59 -18.72
C LEU A 34 -17.36 -3.33 -18.56
N ALA A 35 -17.82 -2.09 -18.76
CA ALA A 35 -19.22 -1.71 -18.66
C ALA A 35 -20.09 -2.40 -19.73
N ALA A 36 -19.55 -2.55 -20.94
CA ALA A 36 -20.22 -3.24 -22.05
C ALA A 36 -20.12 -4.78 -21.95
N SER A 37 -19.36 -5.32 -21.00
CA SER A 37 -19.16 -6.76 -20.88
C SER A 37 -20.44 -7.48 -20.44
N PRO A 38 -20.90 -8.52 -21.17
CA PRO A 38 -22.06 -9.31 -20.76
C PRO A 38 -21.82 -10.06 -19.44
N ASP A 39 -20.56 -10.27 -19.04
CA ASP A 39 -20.17 -10.94 -17.81
C ASP A 39 -20.26 -10.06 -16.55
N LEU A 40 -20.46 -8.75 -16.72
CA LEU A 40 -20.38 -7.78 -15.62
C LEU A 40 -21.36 -8.10 -14.49
N ALA A 41 -22.59 -8.49 -14.81
CA ALA A 41 -23.60 -8.86 -13.82
C ALA A 41 -23.15 -10.04 -12.95
N ARG A 42 -22.58 -11.08 -13.57
CA ARG A 42 -22.03 -12.25 -12.86
C ARG A 42 -20.86 -11.85 -11.96
N ARG A 43 -19.96 -11.00 -12.44
CA ARG A 43 -18.82 -10.48 -11.65
C ARG A 43 -19.29 -9.69 -10.42
N ILE A 44 -20.30 -8.84 -10.58
CA ILE A 44 -20.88 -8.07 -9.46
C ILE A 44 -21.51 -9.01 -8.44
N ALA A 45 -22.28 -10.01 -8.89
CA ALA A 45 -22.87 -11.01 -7.99
C ALA A 45 -21.80 -11.79 -7.21
N ALA A 46 -20.74 -12.25 -7.88
CA ALA A 46 -19.61 -12.92 -7.23
C ALA A 46 -18.89 -12.01 -6.21
N LYS A 47 -18.68 -10.72 -6.54
CA LYS A 47 -18.10 -9.72 -5.62
C LYS A 47 -18.97 -9.53 -4.37
N ARG A 48 -20.30 -9.46 -4.53
CA ARG A 48 -21.25 -9.35 -3.41
C ARG A 48 -21.22 -10.59 -2.53
N ALA A 49 -21.26 -11.79 -3.12
CA ALA A 49 -21.20 -13.04 -2.38
C ALA A 49 -19.89 -13.19 -1.59
N ARG A 50 -18.75 -12.83 -2.19
CA ARG A 50 -17.46 -12.79 -1.49
C ARG A 50 -17.49 -11.82 -0.31
N ARG A 51 -17.93 -10.58 -0.55
CA ARG A 51 -18.05 -9.58 0.51
C ARG A 51 -18.96 -10.05 1.66
N ALA A 52 -20.09 -10.69 1.36
CA ALA A 52 -20.98 -11.21 2.39
C ALA A 52 -20.32 -12.29 3.26
N ARG A 53 -19.50 -13.16 2.66
CA ARG A 53 -18.70 -14.15 3.41
C ARG A 53 -17.63 -13.46 4.27
N ASP A 54 -16.88 -12.54 3.68
CA ASP A 54 -15.80 -11.83 4.38
C ASP A 54 -16.35 -11.01 5.55
N GLU A 55 -17.48 -10.30 5.39
CA GLU A 55 -18.13 -9.52 6.46
C GLU A 55 -18.75 -10.43 7.54
N ALA A 56 -19.15 -11.65 7.21
CA ALA A 56 -19.61 -12.64 8.19
C ALA A 56 -18.45 -13.23 9.02
N GLU A 57 -17.26 -13.38 8.41
CA GLU A 57 -16.05 -13.81 9.11
C GLU A 57 -15.48 -12.69 9.98
N LYS A 58 -15.26 -11.50 9.39
CA LYS A 58 -14.84 -10.31 10.12
C LYS A 58 -15.28 -9.04 9.37
N PRO A 59 -16.17 -8.22 9.95
CA PRO A 59 -16.62 -6.99 9.32
C PRO A 59 -15.48 -6.00 9.06
N LEU A 60 -15.56 -5.23 7.97
CA LEU A 60 -14.59 -4.16 7.67
C LEU A 60 -14.48 -3.13 8.81
N ALA A 61 -15.57 -2.91 9.56
CA ALA A 61 -15.57 -2.04 10.73
C ALA A 61 -14.62 -2.54 11.85
N ALA A 62 -14.53 -3.86 12.06
CA ALA A 62 -13.64 -4.44 13.06
C ALA A 62 -12.17 -4.31 12.64
N TYR A 63 -11.85 -4.54 11.36
CA TYR A 63 -10.52 -4.23 10.82
C TYR A 63 -10.15 -2.76 11.03
N ARG A 64 -11.07 -1.84 10.68
CA ARG A 64 -10.87 -0.40 10.86
C ARG A 64 -10.61 -0.03 12.32
N GLU A 65 -11.37 -0.58 13.26
CA GLU A 65 -11.18 -0.31 14.68
C GLU A 65 -9.79 -0.75 15.16
N GLU A 66 -9.37 -1.96 14.79
CA GLU A 66 -8.05 -2.49 15.14
C GLU A 66 -6.91 -1.64 14.56
N GLU A 67 -7.03 -1.23 13.30
CA GLU A 67 -6.06 -0.34 12.63
C GLU A 67 -6.00 1.03 13.31
N LEU A 68 -7.15 1.64 13.61
CA LEU A 68 -7.21 2.94 14.28
C LEU A 68 -6.68 2.87 15.72
N ARG A 69 -6.87 1.76 16.43
CA ARG A 69 -6.25 1.54 17.73
C ARG A 69 -4.72 1.52 17.63
N ARG A 70 -4.16 0.92 16.57
CA ARG A 70 -2.71 0.96 16.31
C ARG A 70 -2.25 2.38 15.96
N MET A 71 -2.97 3.08 15.09
CA MET A 71 -2.67 4.49 14.75
C MET A 71 -2.73 5.40 15.98
N ARG A 72 -3.69 5.21 16.87
CA ARG A 72 -3.79 5.97 18.12
C ARG A 72 -2.55 5.80 19.00
N ARG A 73 -1.96 4.61 19.04
CA ARG A 73 -0.68 4.38 19.76
C ARG A 73 0.48 5.10 19.08
N ASN A 74 0.54 5.09 17.75
CA ASN A 74 1.59 5.81 17.02
C ASN A 74 1.50 7.34 17.19
N PHE A 75 0.28 7.88 17.34
CA PHE A 75 0.07 9.32 17.45
C PHE A 75 0.08 9.86 18.88
N TYR A 76 -0.42 9.08 19.85
CA TYR A 76 -0.63 9.54 21.23
C TYR A 76 0.02 8.64 22.28
N GLY A 77 0.71 7.58 21.86
CA GLY A 77 1.47 6.74 22.76
C GLY A 77 2.77 7.40 23.22
N PHE A 78 3.46 6.72 24.13
CA PHE A 78 4.72 7.19 24.68
C PHE A 78 5.86 7.19 23.66
N ASP A 79 5.86 6.27 22.70
CA ASP A 79 6.88 6.21 21.65
C ASP A 79 6.70 7.39 20.67
N PRO A 80 7.65 8.34 20.59
CA PRO A 80 7.55 9.51 19.73
C PRO A 80 8.04 9.24 18.29
N SER A 81 8.36 7.98 17.93
CA SER A 81 8.98 7.60 16.66
C SER A 81 8.30 8.22 15.43
N TYR A 82 6.96 8.21 15.37
CA TYR A 82 6.20 8.85 14.31
C TYR A 82 6.44 10.36 14.23
N HIS A 83 6.34 11.07 15.37
CA HIS A 83 6.49 12.54 15.41
C HIS A 83 7.91 12.97 15.04
N VAL A 84 8.91 12.22 15.50
CA VAL A 84 10.32 12.44 15.14
C VAL A 84 10.55 12.21 13.65
N ALA A 85 10.01 11.12 13.08
CA ALA A 85 10.10 10.84 11.65
C ALA A 85 9.41 11.93 10.82
N ARG A 86 8.19 12.34 11.22
CA ARG A 86 7.44 13.43 10.59
C ARG A 86 8.20 14.75 10.63
N TYR A 87 8.75 15.13 11.78
CA TYR A 87 9.55 16.36 11.92
C TYR A 87 10.73 16.36 10.94
N ASN A 88 11.53 15.28 10.96
CA ASN A 88 12.70 15.14 10.09
C ASN A 88 12.34 15.18 8.60
N PHE A 89 11.22 14.58 8.22
CA PHE A 89 10.73 14.60 6.84
C PHE A 89 10.33 16.02 6.41
N ILE A 90 9.52 16.71 7.22
CA ILE A 90 9.04 18.07 6.90
C ILE A 90 10.20 19.07 6.82
N HIS A 91 11.15 19.00 7.76
CA HIS A 91 12.27 19.93 7.83
C HIS A 91 13.46 19.50 6.98
N LYS A 92 13.34 18.38 6.23
CA LYS A 92 14.42 17.80 5.42
C LYS A 92 15.73 17.65 6.20
N THR A 93 15.62 17.24 7.47
CA THR A 93 16.76 17.19 8.39
C THR A 93 17.84 16.24 7.85
N PRO A 94 19.09 16.72 7.64
CA PRO A 94 20.17 15.89 7.15
C PRO A 94 20.45 14.70 8.08
N LYS A 95 20.71 13.53 7.51
CA LYS A 95 21.15 12.36 8.28
C LYS A 95 22.67 12.40 8.43
N SER A 96 23.17 12.13 9.63
CA SER A 96 24.60 12.05 9.91
C SER A 96 25.29 10.84 9.29
N ARG A 97 24.51 9.85 8.84
CA ARG A 97 25.00 8.64 8.18
C ARG A 97 23.93 8.04 7.26
N THR A 98 24.38 7.38 6.20
CA THR A 98 23.49 6.54 5.36
C THR A 98 22.96 5.35 6.19
N PRO A 99 21.64 5.16 6.27
CA PRO A 99 21.03 4.03 6.98
C PRO A 99 21.46 2.68 6.41
N VAL A 100 21.50 1.64 7.24
CA VAL A 100 21.89 0.26 6.85
C VAL A 100 20.97 -0.34 5.78
N THR A 101 19.72 0.11 5.71
CA THR A 101 18.76 -0.30 4.68
C THR A 101 19.16 0.16 3.27
N LEU A 102 20.05 1.14 3.16
CA LEU A 102 20.62 1.62 1.90
C LEU A 102 22.09 1.24 1.76
N ALA A 103 22.86 1.33 2.85
CA ALA A 103 24.28 1.01 2.88
C ALA A 103 24.49 -0.48 3.19
N VAL A 104 24.24 -1.35 2.20
CA VAL A 104 24.33 -2.83 2.34
C VAL A 104 25.69 -3.28 2.91
N HIS A 105 26.78 -2.58 2.57
CA HIS A 105 28.12 -2.86 3.10
C HIS A 105 28.26 -2.68 4.62
N ARG A 106 27.30 -2.01 5.29
CA ARG A 106 27.27 -1.81 6.74
C ARG A 106 26.42 -2.85 7.46
N ALA A 107 25.56 -3.58 6.76
CA ALA A 107 24.66 -4.57 7.38
C ALA A 107 25.42 -5.75 8.01
N ASN A 108 26.62 -6.06 7.51
CA ASN A 108 27.46 -7.16 8.01
C ASN A 108 28.48 -6.73 9.07
N ALA A 109 28.64 -5.43 9.35
CA ALA A 109 29.61 -4.91 10.31
C ALA A 109 29.13 -5.00 11.77
N ASP A 110 27.80 -5.07 11.98
CA ASP A 110 27.19 -5.10 13.31
C ASP A 110 27.04 -6.54 13.88
N HIS A 111 27.53 -7.57 13.18
CA HIS A 111 27.50 -8.98 13.65
C HIS A 111 28.81 -9.48 14.26
N TYR A 112 29.78 -8.58 14.54
CA TYR A 112 31.01 -8.97 15.23
C TYR A 112 31.35 -8.02 16.38
N GLY A 113 31.09 -8.49 17.60
CA GLY A 113 31.72 -8.01 18.83
C GLY A 113 30.80 -7.97 20.05
N PRO A 114 31.35 -8.20 21.24
CA PRO A 114 31.81 -9.48 21.78
C PRO A 114 30.77 -10.17 22.67
#